data_AF-A0A520HFL1-F1
#
_entry.id   AF-A0A520HFL1-F1
#
_cell.length_a   1.000
_cell.length_b   1.000
_cell.length_c   1.000
_cell.angle_alpha   90.00
_cell.angle_beta   90.00
_cell.angle_gamma   90.00
#
_symmetry.space_group_name_H-M   'P 1'
#
loop_
_entity.id
_entity.type
_entity.pdbx_description
1 polymer ?
#
loop_
_entity_poly.entity_id
_entity_poly.type
_entity_poly.pdbx_seq_one_letter_code
_entity_poly.pdbx_strand_id
1 'polypeptide(L)'
;MIALLIALSGPAAFQSTETLDQLVERFAGAPIGAEGGARAAVDKRLKLAACDTPQLSWRSAAEDAVVIRCQGPQQWRVFVAINALPKAAPTGVAAAAPAPVAATPVG
;
A
#
# COMPACT_ATOMS: atom_id res chain seq x y z
N MET A 1 44.52 9.86 -17.36
CA MET A 1 44.44 9.34 -15.98
C MET A 1 42.98 9.37 -15.56
N ILE A 2 42.29 8.22 -15.59
CA ILE A 2 40.89 8.12 -15.17
C ILE A 2 40.91 7.83 -13.66
N ALA A 3 40.47 8.81 -12.86
CA ALA A 3 40.32 8.64 -11.42
C ALA A 3 39.05 7.81 -11.16
N LEU A 4 39.23 6.59 -10.67
CA LEU A 4 38.13 5.73 -10.23
C LEU A 4 37.68 6.19 -8.83
N LEU A 5 36.55 6.90 -8.76
CA LEU A 5 35.92 7.27 -7.50
C LEU A 5 35.20 6.04 -6.94
N ILE A 6 35.81 5.42 -5.94
CA ILE A 6 35.23 4.31 -5.18
C ILE A 6 34.28 4.94 -4.16
N ALA A 7 32.97 4.88 -4.39
CA ALA A 7 31.99 5.29 -3.40
C ALA A 7 31.97 4.24 -2.26
N LEU A 8 32.53 4.59 -1.11
CA LEU A 8 32.37 3.77 0.10
C LEU A 8 30.92 3.91 0.58
N SER A 9 30.08 2.94 0.25
CA SER A 9 28.80 2.74 0.93
C SER A 9 29.09 2.25 2.35
N GLY A 10 29.05 3.14 3.35
CA GLY A 10 29.04 2.74 4.76
C GLY A 10 27.82 1.86 5.07
N PRO A 11 27.75 1.21 6.25
CA PRO A 11 26.58 0.41 6.62
C PRO A 11 25.35 1.31 6.57
N ALA A 12 24.49 1.09 5.57
CA ALA A 12 23.26 1.83 5.45
C ALA A 12 22.44 1.53 6.70
N ALA A 13 22.17 2.56 7.50
CA ALA A 13 21.16 2.45 8.54
C ALA A 13 19.86 1.97 7.88
N PHE A 14 19.14 1.05 8.53
CA PHE A 14 17.83 0.65 8.03
C PHE A 14 16.90 1.86 7.99
N GLN A 15 15.91 1.83 7.10
CA GLN A 15 14.90 2.86 7.02
C GLN A 15 14.24 3.05 8.40
N SER A 16 14.18 4.30 8.88
CA SER A 16 13.44 4.60 10.12
C SER A 16 11.96 4.32 9.89
N THR A 17 11.43 3.39 10.67
CA THR A 17 10.00 3.06 10.67
C THR A 17 9.16 4.20 11.23
N GLU A 18 9.68 4.97 12.19
CA GLU A 18 9.00 6.16 12.73
C GLU A 18 8.80 7.24 11.65
N THR A 19 9.77 7.39 10.75
CA THR A 19 9.65 8.31 9.60
C THR A 19 8.59 7.80 8.61
N LEU A 20 8.51 6.48 8.40
CA LEU A 20 7.46 5.87 7.57
C LEU A 20 6.08 6.03 8.22
N ASP A 21 5.97 5.86 9.53
CA ASP A 21 4.74 6.07 10.29
C ASP A 21 4.22 7.49 10.10
N GLN A 22 5.07 8.51 10.28
CA GLN A 22 4.70 9.91 10.04
C GLN A 22 4.33 10.20 8.58
N LEU A 23 4.91 9.49 7.61
CA LEU A 23 4.50 9.60 6.21
C LEU A 23 3.12 9.00 5.99
N VAL A 24 2.83 7.84 6.59
CA VAL A 24 1.52 7.19 6.49
C VAL A 24 0.44 8.02 7.18
N GLU A 25 0.69 8.57 8.36
CA GLU A 25 -0.26 9.46 9.06
C GLU A 25 -0.59 10.69 8.22
N ARG A 26 0.43 11.33 7.61
CA ARG A 26 0.22 12.49 6.72
C ARG A 26 -0.51 12.12 5.44
N PHE A 27 -0.27 10.93 4.89
CA PHE A 27 -0.91 10.46 3.66
C PHE A 27 -2.38 10.04 3.91
N ALA A 28 -2.64 9.33 5.00
CA ALA A 28 -3.97 8.86 5.38
C ALA A 28 -4.82 9.98 6.02
N GLY A 29 -4.18 11.00 6.59
CA GLY A 29 -4.85 12.13 7.25
C GLY A 29 -5.36 11.82 8.67
N ALA A 30 -4.97 10.69 9.26
CA ALA A 30 -5.39 10.25 10.58
C ALA A 30 -4.23 9.56 11.34
N PRO A 31 -4.16 9.70 12.67
CA PRO A 31 -3.10 9.12 13.48
C PRO A 31 -3.21 7.59 13.56
N ILE A 32 -2.10 6.92 13.86
CA ILE A 32 -2.10 5.47 14.09
C ILE A 32 -3.12 5.10 15.18
N GLY A 33 -3.93 4.06 14.91
CA GLY A 33 -4.96 3.54 15.81
C GLY A 33 -6.30 4.24 15.71
N ALA A 34 -6.40 5.41 15.06
CA ALA A 34 -7.68 6.07 14.83
C ALA A 34 -8.42 5.48 13.60
N GLU A 35 -9.69 5.83 13.48
CA GLU A 35 -10.46 5.59 12.26
C GLU A 35 -9.84 6.34 11.08
N GLY A 36 -9.70 5.66 9.94
CA GLY A 36 -8.97 6.17 8.77
C GLY A 36 -7.45 6.14 8.89
N GLY A 37 -6.91 5.85 10.09
CA GLY A 37 -5.47 5.78 10.35
C GLY A 37 -4.89 4.37 10.21
N ALA A 38 -3.57 4.25 10.28
CA ALA A 38 -2.90 2.95 10.27
C ALA A 38 -3.29 2.10 11.48
N ARG A 39 -3.52 0.80 11.27
CA ARG A 39 -3.93 -0.14 12.34
C ARG A 39 -2.87 -0.26 13.43
N ALA A 40 -1.61 -0.22 13.02
CA ALA A 40 -0.45 -0.33 13.89
C ALA A 40 0.74 0.38 13.24
N ALA A 41 1.74 0.73 14.05
CA ALA A 41 3.02 1.23 13.58
C ALA A 41 3.72 0.20 12.68
N VAL A 42 4.53 0.67 11.73
CA VAL A 42 5.38 -0.17 10.90
C VAL A 42 6.33 -0.96 11.80
N ASP A 43 6.38 -2.28 11.63
CA ASP A 43 7.16 -3.16 12.50
C ASP A 43 8.66 -2.86 12.34
N LYS A 44 9.28 -2.41 13.44
CA LYS A 44 10.70 -2.01 13.54
C LYS A 44 11.68 -3.16 13.24
N ARG A 45 11.21 -4.40 13.25
CA ARG A 45 12.00 -5.58 12.89
C ARG A 45 12.13 -5.73 11.38
N LEU A 46 11.33 -5.00 10.59
CA LEU A 46 11.57 -4.92 9.14
C LEU A 46 12.89 -4.18 8.91
N LYS A 47 13.91 -4.94 8.51
CA LYS A 47 15.22 -4.45 8.09
C LYS A 47 15.16 -3.89 6.66
N LEU A 48 14.36 -2.84 6.47
CA LEU A 48 14.21 -2.16 5.18
C LEU A 48 15.49 -1.40 4.86
N ALA A 49 15.97 -1.53 3.63
CA ALA A 49 17.06 -0.69 3.15
C ALA A 49 16.65 0.80 3.17
N ALA A 50 17.60 1.70 3.43
CA ALA A 50 17.36 3.13 3.38
C ALA A 50 16.75 3.55 2.02
N CYS A 51 15.77 4.44 2.06
CA CYS A 51 15.09 4.96 0.89
C CYS A 51 15.00 6.48 0.95
N ASP A 52 15.63 7.16 0.00
CA ASP A 52 15.59 8.63 -0.08
C ASP A 52 14.19 9.15 -0.45
N THR A 53 13.49 8.44 -1.33
CA THR A 53 12.21 8.88 -1.90
C THR A 53 11.16 7.76 -1.85
N PRO A 54 10.61 7.45 -0.66
CA PRO A 54 9.51 6.50 -0.54
C PRO A 54 8.25 7.04 -1.22
N GLN A 55 7.60 6.22 -2.03
CA GLN A 55 6.34 6.53 -2.70
C GLN A 55 5.18 5.84 -2.00
N LEU A 56 4.11 6.59 -1.74
CA LEU A 56 2.91 6.11 -1.09
C LEU A 56 1.74 6.05 -2.09
N SER A 57 0.95 5.00 -1.99
CA SER A 57 -0.28 4.84 -2.79
C SER A 57 -1.30 4.00 -2.03
N TRP A 58 -2.59 4.26 -2.23
CA TRP A 58 -3.64 3.38 -1.74
C TRP A 58 -3.58 2.02 -2.45
N ARG A 59 -3.79 0.93 -1.70
CA ARG A 59 -3.87 -0.43 -2.24
C ARG A 59 -5.12 -0.62 -3.11
N SER A 60 -6.24 0.00 -2.72
CA SER A 60 -7.52 -0.12 -3.39
C SER A 60 -8.34 1.16 -3.24
N ALA A 61 -9.44 1.26 -3.99
CA ALA A 61 -10.40 2.37 -3.86
C ALA A 61 -11.12 2.39 -2.49
N ALA A 62 -11.07 1.30 -1.74
CA ALA A 62 -11.59 1.22 -0.38
C ALA A 62 -10.61 1.74 0.68
N GLU A 63 -9.41 2.17 0.27
CA GLU A 63 -8.41 2.78 1.18
C GLU A 63 -8.06 1.86 2.37
N ASP A 64 -8.07 0.54 2.14
CA ASP A 64 -7.89 -0.51 3.14
C ASP A 64 -6.43 -0.70 3.60
N ALA A 65 -5.49 -0.27 2.76
CA ALA A 65 -4.07 -0.27 3.07
C ALA A 65 -3.32 0.80 2.29
N VAL A 66 -2.28 1.37 2.90
CA VAL A 66 -1.27 2.19 2.22
C VAL A 66 -0.12 1.29 1.79
N VAL A 67 0.25 1.38 0.52
CA VAL A 67 1.42 0.72 -0.06
C VAL A 67 2.56 1.73 -0.07
N ILE A 68 3.63 1.41 0.66
CA ILE A 68 4.88 2.17 0.62
C ILE A 68 5.85 1.43 -0.30
N ARG A 69 6.39 2.11 -1.30
CA ARG A 69 7.36 1.55 -2.24
C ARG A 69 8.63 2.39 -2.25
N CYS A 70 9.78 1.73 -2.19
CA CYS A 70 11.05 2.33 -2.57
C CYS A 70 11.43 1.88 -3.98
N GLN A 71 11.62 2.85 -4.88
CA GLN A 71 12.11 2.66 -6.23
C GLN A 71 13.54 3.20 -6.27
N GLY A 72 14.49 2.34 -5.92
CA GLY A 72 15.89 2.73 -5.78
C GLY A 72 16.82 1.55 -6.00
N PRO A 73 18.13 1.72 -5.72
CA PRO A 73 19.09 0.62 -5.82
C PRO A 73 18.74 -0.54 -4.87
N GLN A 74 18.01 -0.27 -3.79
CA GLN A 74 17.36 -1.28 -2.96
C GLN A 74 15.85 -1.12 -3.06
N GLN A 75 15.20 -2.10 -3.69
CA GLN A 75 13.76 -2.08 -3.94
C GLN A 75 13.04 -2.83 -2.84
N TRP A 76 12.00 -2.22 -2.27
CA TRP A 76 11.14 -2.87 -1.30
C TRP A 76 9.73 -2.29 -1.35
N ARG A 77 8.78 -3.09 -0.86
CA ARG A 77 7.37 -2.71 -0.74
C ARG A 77 6.82 -3.20 0.58
N VAL A 78 6.16 -2.32 1.31
CA VAL A 78 5.49 -2.61 2.57
C VAL A 78 4.02 -2.22 2.46
N PHE A 79 3.15 -3.01 3.08
CA PHE A 79 1.72 -2.76 3.17
C PHE A 79 1.39 -2.39 4.61
N VAL A 80 0.87 -1.20 4.81
CA VAL A 80 0.40 -0.72 6.11
C VAL A 80 -1.11 -0.77 6.09
N ALA A 81 -1.68 -1.67 6.88
CA ALA A 81 -3.12 -1.81 6.99
C ALA A 81 -3.74 -0.55 7.61
N ILE A 82 -4.89 -0.14 7.09
CA ILE A 82 -5.61 1.05 7.56
C ILE A 82 -6.94 0.62 8.19
N ASN A 83 -7.36 1.31 9.24
CA ASN A 83 -8.70 1.23 9.80
C ASN A 83 -9.68 1.93 8.84
N ALA A 84 -9.88 1.34 7.66
CA ALA A 84 -10.76 1.90 6.65
C ALA A 84 -12.17 2.11 7.22
N LEU A 85 -12.71 3.30 6.97
CA LEU A 85 -14.11 3.54 7.23
C LEU A 85 -14.93 2.63 6.31
N PRO A 86 -16.08 2.12 6.78
CA PRO A 86 -17.01 1.40 5.92
C PRO A 86 -17.49 2.33 4.79
N LYS A 87 -16.79 2.29 3.66
CA LYS A 87 -17.20 2.93 2.42
C LYS A 87 -18.24 2.02 1.79
N ALA A 88 -19.44 2.53 1.51
CA ALA A 88 -20.48 1.76 0.86
C ALA A 88 -19.88 1.11 -0.39
N ALA A 89 -19.85 -0.23 -0.40
CA ALA A 89 -19.31 -0.98 -1.54
C ALA A 89 -20.05 -0.51 -2.79
N PRO A 90 -19.36 -0.28 -3.92
CA PRO A 90 -20.06 -0.04 -5.17
C PRO A 90 -20.95 -1.25 -5.41
N THR A 91 -22.26 -1.05 -5.41
CA THR A 91 -23.28 -2.07 -5.70
C THR A 91 -23.13 -2.45 -7.16
N GLY A 92 -22.16 -3.30 -7.45
CA GLY A 92 -21.62 -3.53 -8.79
C GLY A 92 -21.52 -5.02 -9.10
N VAL A 93 -22.64 -5.73 -8.99
CA VAL A 93 -22.94 -6.85 -9.88
C VAL A 93 -24.42 -6.75 -10.21
N ALA A 94 -24.74 -6.18 -11.37
CA ALA A 94 -26.02 -6.46 -12.00
C ALA A 94 -26.07 -7.98 -12.21
N ALA A 95 -26.91 -8.67 -11.43
CA ALA A 95 -27.21 -10.06 -11.68
C ALA A 95 -27.71 -10.15 -13.12
N ALA A 96 -26.93 -10.80 -13.99
CA ALA A 96 -27.39 -11.17 -15.31
C ALA A 96 -28.67 -12.00 -15.13
N ALA A 97 -29.80 -11.44 -15.57
CA ALA A 97 -31.06 -12.16 -15.60
C ALA A 97 -30.88 -13.44 -16.44
N PRO A 98 -31.33 -14.62 -15.97
CA PRO A 98 -31.30 -15.81 -16.80
C PRO A 98 -32.20 -15.60 -18.02
N ALA A 99 -31.67 -15.85 -19.22
CA ALA A 99 -32.43 -15.81 -20.47
C ALA A 99 -33.61 -16.80 -20.39
N PRO A 100 -34.82 -16.44 -20.87
CA PRO A 100 -35.94 -17.38 -20.90
C PRO A 100 -35.64 -18.47 -21.95
N VAL A 101 -35.61 -19.73 -21.49
CA VAL A 101 -35.59 -20.90 -22.37
C VAL A 101 -36.90 -20.94 -23.17
N ALA A 102 -36.79 -20.89 -24.50
CA ALA A 102 -37.92 -21.07 -25.39
C ALA A 102 -38.42 -22.52 -25.29
N ALA A 103 -39.63 -22.71 -24.78
CA ALA A 103 -40.34 -23.98 -24.87
C ALA A 103 -40.72 -24.22 -26.34
N THR A 104 -40.22 -25.31 -26.91
CA THR A 104 -40.70 -25.81 -28.21
C THR A 104 -42.03 -26.54 -27.97
N PRO A 105 -43.13 -26.20 -28.67
CA PRO A 105 -44.32 -27.03 -28.65
C PRO A 105 -44.07 -28.30 -29.46
N VAL A 106 -44.42 -29.45 -28.87
CA VAL A 106 -44.59 -30.72 -29.59
C VAL A 106 -45.93 -30.66 -30.33
N GLY A 107 -45.90 -30.86 -31.65
CA GLY A 107 -47.08 -30.99 -32.52
C GLY A 107 -46.69 -31.60 -33.84
#